data_AF-A0A1I7M6X1-F1
#
_entry.id   AF-A0A1I7M6X1-F1
#
_cell.length_a   1.000
_cell.length_b   1.000
_cell.length_c   1.000
_cell.angle_alpha   90.00
_cell.angle_beta   90.00
_cell.angle_gamma   90.00
#
_symmetry.space_group_name_H-M   'P 1'
#
loop_
_entity.id
_entity.type
_entity.pdbx_description
1 polymer ?
#
loop_
_entity_poly.entity_id
_entity_poly.type
_entity_poly.pdbx_seq_one_letter_code
_entity_poly.pdbx_strand_id
1 'polypeptide(L)'
;QTTGETYIFKTKDIEKGNWKRVSFKPAYHDSNLFFDDDGKAYLIHDAHKIKILELNDDLTGLKPGVPEKVLIENADAPGGPEYDLNAEGSQLYKIQGKYYLFNISAPKGKGRTVLIHRADNLNGPWEGRVALQDRGIAQGGLIDTPDGRWFAYLFRDYGSVGRIPYLVPVKWEDGWPVLGENGKAPDKLDLPASTGLIPGLVASDEFNRKKGQDALPLVWQWNHNPDNKLWSVQERNGYLRLKTARIDTSFVQARNTLTQRTIGPTSTGSTLLDASKMKEGDFAGLSAFQKNFGQVGVKVENGKKWIVMVNAGSDKPVEVQQVPLTQNQVHLRIDCDFTDLKDEAKFLYSLDGKVWNPIGDTLKMTYAIPHFMGYRFGLFNYATKNTGGYADFDWFRIKYKDK
;
A
#
# COMPACT_ATOMS: atom_id res chain seq x y z
N GLN A 1 -8.27 -11.69 -10.67
CA GLN A 1 -7.48 -12.89 -10.99
C GLN A 1 -6.11 -12.42 -11.48
N THR A 2 -5.02 -13.05 -11.03
CA THR A 2 -3.69 -12.70 -11.54
C THR A 2 -3.59 -13.14 -13.01
N THR A 3 -2.78 -12.44 -13.80
CA THR A 3 -2.59 -12.77 -15.23
C THR A 3 -1.65 -13.96 -15.45
N GLY A 4 -0.89 -14.34 -14.42
CA GLY A 4 0.14 -15.37 -14.52
C GLY A 4 1.33 -14.94 -15.40
N GLU A 5 1.56 -13.64 -15.53
CA GLU A 5 2.64 -13.04 -16.32
C GLU A 5 3.58 -12.20 -15.44
N THR A 6 4.84 -12.11 -15.86
CA THR A 6 5.80 -11.09 -15.44
C THR A 6 5.70 -9.87 -16.34
N TYR A 7 5.82 -8.68 -15.75
CA TYR A 7 5.72 -7.39 -16.45
C TYR A 7 7.02 -6.60 -16.33
N ILE A 8 7.49 -6.01 -17.43
CA ILE A 8 8.57 -5.03 -17.43
C ILE A 8 8.05 -3.73 -18.07
N PHE A 9 8.31 -2.61 -17.40
CA PHE A 9 7.94 -1.27 -17.86
C PHE A 9 9.22 -0.44 -18.07
N LYS A 10 9.32 0.24 -19.23
CA LYS A 10 10.48 1.07 -19.57
C LYS A 10 10.05 2.46 -20.03
N THR A 11 10.75 3.48 -19.56
CA THR A 11 10.59 4.89 -19.96
C THR A 11 11.96 5.58 -20.00
N LYS A 12 12.02 6.75 -20.63
CA LYS A 12 13.15 7.69 -20.52
C LYS A 12 12.95 8.74 -19.42
N ASP A 13 11.70 8.94 -19.00
CA ASP A 13 11.29 9.92 -18.00
C ASP A 13 10.29 9.24 -17.06
N ILE A 14 10.67 9.07 -15.79
CA ILE A 14 9.88 8.37 -14.78
C ILE A 14 8.70 9.20 -14.23
N GLU A 15 8.71 10.52 -14.44
CA GLU A 15 7.68 11.42 -13.93
C GLU A 15 6.60 11.70 -14.97
N LYS A 16 7.00 11.92 -16.23
CA LYS A 16 6.11 12.41 -17.31
C LYS A 16 6.09 11.54 -18.55
N GLY A 17 7.01 10.57 -18.64
CA GLY A 17 7.18 9.76 -19.83
C GLY A 17 6.08 8.73 -20.03
N ASN A 18 5.83 8.38 -21.29
CA ASN A 18 5.02 7.22 -21.64
C ASN A 18 5.83 5.94 -21.39
N TRP A 19 5.17 4.93 -20.83
CA TRP A 19 5.79 3.65 -20.52
C TRP A 19 5.57 2.64 -21.64
N LYS A 20 6.65 2.03 -22.14
CA LYS A 20 6.56 0.80 -22.93
C LYS A 20 6.37 -0.37 -21.97
N ARG A 21 5.27 -1.11 -22.14
CA ARG A 21 4.96 -2.33 -21.38
C ARG A 21 5.30 -3.56 -22.21
N VAL A 22 6.00 -4.51 -21.61
CA VAL A 22 6.16 -5.88 -22.12
C VAL A 22 5.75 -6.87 -21.03
N SER A 23 5.26 -8.04 -21.44
CA SER A 23 4.94 -9.13 -20.52
C SER A 23 5.18 -10.50 -21.14
N PHE A 24 5.46 -11.47 -20.29
CA PHE A 24 5.66 -12.87 -20.68
C PHE A 24 5.30 -13.80 -19.54
N LYS A 25 5.07 -15.07 -19.86
CA LYS A 25 4.76 -16.13 -18.89
C LYS A 25 6.03 -16.89 -18.50
N PRO A 26 6.06 -17.50 -17.30
CA PRO A 26 5.08 -17.39 -16.21
C PRO A 26 5.23 -16.08 -15.41
N ALA A 27 4.48 -15.95 -14.32
CA ALA A 27 4.75 -14.96 -13.27
C ALA A 27 5.88 -15.48 -12.37
N TYR A 28 6.99 -14.75 -12.34
CA TYR A 28 8.17 -15.07 -11.53
C TYR A 28 8.06 -14.41 -10.15
N HIS A 29 7.99 -15.24 -9.09
CA HIS A 29 7.83 -14.81 -7.70
C HIS A 29 9.01 -13.95 -7.24
N ASP A 30 8.70 -12.83 -6.58
CA ASP A 30 9.69 -11.92 -5.96
C ASP A 30 10.92 -11.61 -6.83
N SER A 31 10.66 -11.27 -8.09
CA SER A 31 11.71 -11.14 -9.09
C SER A 31 12.44 -9.80 -9.08
N ASN A 32 13.75 -9.85 -9.39
CA ASN A 32 14.65 -8.70 -9.54
C ASN A 32 15.28 -8.68 -10.93
N LEU A 33 15.09 -7.57 -11.66
CA LEU A 33 15.73 -7.31 -12.94
C LEU A 33 17.12 -6.70 -12.71
N PHE A 34 18.16 -7.34 -13.25
CA PHE A 34 19.55 -6.91 -13.11
C PHE A 34 20.23 -6.85 -14.47
N PHE A 35 20.90 -5.74 -14.76
CA PHE A 35 21.75 -5.57 -15.95
C PHE A 35 23.21 -5.64 -15.51
N ASP A 36 23.99 -6.56 -16.09
CA ASP A 36 25.39 -6.75 -15.71
C ASP A 36 26.35 -6.14 -16.74
N ASP A 37 27.62 -6.01 -16.35
CA ASP A 37 28.69 -5.47 -17.17
C ASP A 37 29.04 -6.35 -18.39
N ASP A 38 28.55 -7.60 -18.41
CA ASP A 38 28.65 -8.50 -19.56
C ASP A 38 27.66 -8.15 -20.70
N GLY A 39 26.85 -7.10 -20.50
CA GLY A 39 25.86 -6.61 -21.46
C GLY A 39 24.55 -7.39 -21.45
N LYS A 40 24.35 -8.31 -20.52
CA LYS A 40 23.15 -9.15 -20.42
C LYS A 40 22.19 -8.63 -19.35
N ALA A 41 20.92 -9.01 -19.52
CA ALA A 41 19.86 -8.79 -18.55
C ALA A 41 19.46 -10.12 -17.91
N TYR A 42 19.34 -10.10 -16.60
CA TYR A 42 19.01 -11.26 -15.78
C TYR A 42 17.76 -11.01 -14.95
N LEU A 43 17.01 -12.07 -14.69
CA LEU A 43 15.91 -12.08 -13.74
C LEU A 43 16.23 -13.06 -12.61
N ILE A 44 16.45 -12.54 -11.40
CA ILE A 44 16.63 -13.33 -10.18
C ILE A 44 15.24 -13.53 -9.56
N HIS A 45 14.90 -14.73 -9.12
CA HIS A 45 13.56 -15.03 -8.59
C HIS A 45 13.54 -16.27 -7.69
N ASP A 46 12.33 -16.61 -7.23
CA ASP A 46 11.99 -17.76 -6.39
C ASP A 46 12.29 -17.51 -4.90
N ALA A 47 11.96 -18.48 -4.04
CA ALA A 47 12.19 -18.43 -2.61
C ALA A 47 12.96 -19.69 -2.14
N HIS A 48 13.74 -19.56 -1.06
CA HIS A 48 14.63 -20.59 -0.51
C HIS A 48 15.78 -20.98 -1.47
N LYS A 49 15.44 -21.61 -2.60
CA LYS A 49 16.36 -21.91 -3.69
C LYS A 49 16.28 -20.79 -4.72
N ILE A 50 17.20 -19.84 -4.65
CA ILE A 50 17.20 -18.67 -5.53
C ILE A 50 17.73 -19.05 -6.90
N LYS A 51 17.02 -18.62 -7.95
CA LYS A 51 17.32 -18.94 -9.34
C LYS A 51 17.54 -17.69 -10.17
N ILE A 52 18.20 -17.87 -11.30
CA ILE A 52 18.50 -16.82 -12.26
C ILE A 52 18.18 -17.27 -13.69
N LEU A 53 17.59 -16.36 -14.45
CA LEU A 53 17.23 -16.51 -15.86
C LEU A 53 17.93 -15.43 -16.68
N GLU A 54 18.41 -15.76 -17.88
CA GLU A 54 18.87 -14.76 -18.86
C GLU A 54 17.66 -14.32 -19.70
N LEU A 55 17.47 -13.00 -19.84
CA LEU A 55 16.43 -12.42 -20.70
C LEU A 55 16.97 -12.17 -22.11
N ASN A 56 16.07 -12.10 -23.09
CA ASN A 56 16.43 -11.62 -24.41
C ASN A 56 16.69 -10.09 -24.42
N ASP A 57 17.38 -9.63 -25.46
CA ASP A 57 17.91 -8.25 -25.53
C ASP A 57 16.80 -7.17 -25.52
N ASP A 58 15.58 -7.52 -25.93
CA ASP A 58 14.43 -6.62 -25.93
C ASP A 58 13.51 -6.75 -24.70
N LEU A 59 13.89 -7.63 -23.75
CA LEU A 59 13.21 -7.90 -22.47
C LEU A 59 11.78 -8.43 -22.62
N THR A 60 11.45 -9.02 -23.77
CA THR A 60 10.12 -9.59 -24.04
C THR A 60 9.97 -11.03 -23.57
N GLY A 61 11.04 -11.66 -23.08
CA GLY A 61 11.00 -12.99 -22.52
C GLY A 61 12.38 -13.55 -22.19
N LEU A 62 12.44 -14.86 -22.00
CA LEU A 62 13.68 -15.58 -21.72
C LEU A 62 14.56 -15.69 -22.97
N LYS A 63 15.88 -15.71 -22.79
CA LYS A 63 16.83 -16.00 -23.87
C LYS A 63 16.64 -17.45 -24.35
N PRO A 64 16.30 -17.69 -25.64
CA PRO A 64 16.10 -19.04 -26.15
C PRO A 64 17.35 -19.92 -26.01
N GLY A 65 17.16 -21.16 -25.57
CA GLY A 65 18.24 -22.14 -25.44
C GLY A 65 19.15 -21.94 -24.22
N VAL A 66 18.92 -20.91 -23.39
CA VAL A 66 19.64 -20.73 -22.13
C VAL A 66 18.77 -21.27 -20.98
N PRO A 67 19.19 -22.34 -20.29
CA PRO A 67 18.40 -22.90 -19.19
C PRO A 67 18.47 -21.98 -17.96
N GLU A 68 17.43 -22.07 -17.13
CA GLU A 68 17.43 -21.53 -15.77
C GLU A 68 18.58 -22.14 -14.97
N LYS A 69 19.23 -21.32 -14.14
CA LYS A 69 20.30 -21.74 -13.24
C LYS A 69 19.93 -21.50 -11.80
N VAL A 70 20.40 -22.37 -10.91
CA VAL A 70 20.36 -22.12 -9.47
C VAL A 70 21.51 -21.18 -9.11
N LEU A 71 21.19 -20.09 -8.43
CA LEU A 71 22.15 -19.11 -7.92
C LEU A 71 22.64 -19.53 -6.53
N ILE A 72 21.69 -19.87 -5.65
CA ILE A 72 21.94 -20.28 -4.26
C ILE A 72 20.97 -21.43 -3.94
N GLU A 73 21.50 -22.59 -3.57
CA GLU A 73 20.70 -23.79 -3.28
C GLU A 73 19.82 -23.63 -2.02
N ASN A 74 20.32 -22.95 -1.00
CA ASN A 74 19.62 -22.66 0.24
C ASN A 74 20.02 -21.27 0.76
N ALA A 75 19.26 -20.25 0.39
CA ALA A 75 19.47 -18.87 0.83
C ALA A 75 19.01 -18.62 2.28
N ASP A 76 18.33 -19.57 2.93
CA ASP A 76 17.96 -19.49 4.34
C ASP A 76 19.10 -19.89 5.28
N ALA A 77 20.11 -20.59 4.77
CA ALA A 77 21.19 -21.18 5.58
C ALA A 77 21.81 -20.22 6.62
N PRO A 78 22.05 -18.93 6.34
CA PRO A 78 22.59 -18.00 7.35
C PRO A 78 21.65 -17.75 8.53
N GLY A 79 20.32 -17.89 8.34
CA GLY A 79 19.31 -17.69 9.38
C GLY A 79 19.13 -18.89 10.32
N GLY A 80 19.55 -20.08 9.89
CA GLY A 80 19.42 -21.35 10.60
C GLY A 80 18.62 -22.41 9.81
N PRO A 81 18.43 -23.61 10.40
CA PRO A 81 17.83 -24.74 9.69
C PRO A 81 16.30 -24.69 9.59
N GLU A 82 15.63 -23.84 10.37
CA GLU A 82 14.17 -23.74 10.44
C GLU A 82 13.69 -22.30 10.22
N TYR A 83 12.60 -22.13 9.49
CA TYR A 83 12.07 -20.85 9.06
C TYR A 83 10.53 -20.85 9.03
N ASP A 84 9.93 -19.73 9.42
CA ASP A 84 8.51 -19.41 9.26
C ASP A 84 8.23 -18.77 7.88
N LEU A 85 9.26 -18.22 7.23
CA LEU A 85 9.22 -17.68 5.86
C LEU A 85 10.57 -17.94 5.18
N ASN A 86 10.54 -18.56 4.01
CA ASN A 86 11.72 -18.79 3.17
C ASN A 86 12.38 -17.49 2.74
N ALA A 87 13.67 -17.56 2.41
CA ALA A 87 14.43 -16.45 1.84
C ALA A 87 13.78 -16.03 0.51
N GLU A 88 13.22 -14.83 0.45
CA GLU A 88 12.53 -14.25 -0.71
C GLU A 88 12.84 -12.75 -0.85
N GLY A 89 12.12 -12.04 -1.73
CA GLY A 89 12.29 -10.59 -1.93
C GLY A 89 13.67 -10.20 -2.43
N SER A 90 14.25 -11.02 -3.32
CA SER A 90 15.61 -10.87 -3.85
C SER A 90 15.86 -9.47 -4.42
N GLN A 91 16.99 -8.86 -4.05
CA GLN A 91 17.49 -7.63 -4.68
C GLN A 91 19.02 -7.72 -4.85
N LEU A 92 19.46 -7.80 -6.10
CA LEU A 92 20.88 -7.95 -6.45
C LEU A 92 21.53 -6.59 -6.73
N TYR A 93 22.74 -6.42 -6.20
CA TYR A 93 23.60 -5.28 -6.42
C TYR A 93 24.98 -5.74 -6.87
N LYS A 94 25.64 -4.95 -7.71
CA LYS A 94 27.07 -5.07 -7.99
C LYS A 94 27.77 -3.82 -7.51
N ILE A 95 28.62 -3.97 -6.49
CA ILE A 95 29.29 -2.86 -5.81
C ILE A 95 30.77 -3.19 -5.76
N GLN A 96 31.59 -2.32 -6.36
CA GLN A 96 33.06 -2.46 -6.41
C GLN A 96 33.52 -3.87 -6.88
N GLY A 97 32.87 -4.39 -7.92
CA GLY A 97 33.21 -5.68 -8.52
C GLY A 97 32.68 -6.91 -7.77
N LYS A 98 31.96 -6.75 -6.66
CA LYS A 98 31.33 -7.84 -5.91
C LYS A 98 29.81 -7.80 -6.05
N TYR A 99 29.19 -8.97 -6.07
CA TYR A 99 27.75 -9.13 -6.08
C TYR A 99 27.23 -9.23 -4.65
N TYR A 100 26.10 -8.57 -4.35
CA TYR A 100 25.41 -8.61 -3.07
C TYR A 100 23.93 -8.88 -3.31
N LEU A 101 23.44 -10.04 -2.87
CA LEU A 101 22.04 -10.41 -2.97
C LEU A 101 21.37 -10.28 -1.61
N PHE A 102 20.47 -9.31 -1.49
CA PHE A 102 19.62 -9.10 -0.32
C PHE A 102 18.39 -9.99 -0.43
N ASN A 103 18.06 -10.67 0.67
CA ASN A 103 16.78 -11.37 0.84
C ASN A 103 16.19 -11.04 2.21
N ILE A 104 14.87 -11.13 2.29
CA ILE A 104 14.15 -11.32 3.54
C ILE A 104 14.04 -12.82 3.82
N SER A 105 14.23 -13.24 5.07
CA SER A 105 13.75 -14.54 5.58
C SER A 105 13.12 -14.32 6.96
N ALA A 106 12.34 -15.28 7.47
CA ALA A 106 11.92 -15.29 8.87
C ALA A 106 12.35 -16.59 9.54
N PRO A 107 13.56 -16.66 10.14
CA PRO A 107 13.98 -17.82 10.91
C PRO A 107 13.00 -18.10 12.06
N LYS A 108 12.81 -19.39 12.38
CA LYS A 108 11.78 -19.85 13.31
C LYS A 108 11.81 -19.07 14.62
N GLY A 109 10.72 -18.36 14.93
CA GLY A 109 10.58 -17.59 16.17
C GLY A 109 11.44 -16.33 16.30
N LYS A 110 12.20 -15.93 15.27
CA LYS A 110 13.06 -14.73 15.30
C LYS A 110 12.48 -13.53 14.55
N GLY A 111 11.38 -13.73 13.83
CA GLY A 111 10.76 -12.72 12.98
C GLY A 111 11.58 -12.40 11.72
N ARG A 112 11.09 -11.42 10.96
CA ARG A 112 11.67 -11.00 9.68
C ARG A 112 13.12 -10.51 9.85
N THR A 113 14.02 -11.01 9.01
CA THR A 113 15.48 -10.88 9.09
C THR A 113 16.06 -10.59 7.70
N VAL A 114 17.03 -9.69 7.62
CA VAL A 114 17.78 -9.43 6.37
C VAL A 114 18.95 -10.42 6.27
N LEU A 115 18.97 -11.18 5.17
CA LEU A 115 20.09 -12.04 4.79
C LEU A 115 20.79 -11.43 3.58
N ILE A 116 22.12 -11.36 3.60
CA ILE A 116 22.92 -10.88 2.47
C ILE A 116 23.86 -11.99 2.05
N HIS A 117 23.85 -12.31 0.75
CA HIS A 117 24.83 -13.19 0.14
C HIS A 117 25.79 -12.38 -0.74
N ARG A 118 27.09 -12.69 -0.67
CA ARG A 118 28.14 -12.01 -1.43
C ARG A 118 28.91 -13.01 -2.28
N ALA A 119 29.26 -12.61 -3.51
CA ALA A 119 30.13 -13.39 -4.40
C ALA A 119 31.01 -12.49 -5.28
N ASP A 120 32.15 -13.00 -5.71
CA ASP A 120 33.04 -12.33 -6.69
C ASP A 120 32.61 -12.60 -8.14
N ASN A 121 31.86 -13.69 -8.36
CA ASN A 121 31.28 -14.05 -9.64
C ASN A 121 29.78 -14.32 -9.44
N LEU A 122 28.96 -13.95 -10.42
CA LEU A 122 27.53 -14.20 -10.38
C LEU A 122 27.19 -15.69 -10.18
N ASN A 123 28.01 -16.60 -10.71
CA ASN A 123 27.84 -18.05 -10.53
C ASN A 123 28.38 -18.57 -9.17
N GLY A 124 28.76 -17.67 -8.25
CA GLY A 124 29.29 -18.01 -6.95
C GLY A 124 30.79 -18.36 -6.94
N PRO A 125 31.27 -19.00 -5.85
CA PRO A 125 30.50 -19.38 -4.67
C PRO A 125 29.94 -18.17 -3.91
N TRP A 126 28.78 -18.35 -3.28
CA TRP A 126 28.10 -17.33 -2.48
C TRP A 126 28.36 -17.55 -0.98
N GLU A 127 28.90 -16.54 -0.31
CA GLU A 127 29.00 -16.48 1.15
C GLU A 127 27.76 -15.76 1.71
N GLY A 128 27.06 -16.31 2.71
CA GLY A 128 25.83 -15.72 3.26
C GLY A 128 25.97 -15.30 4.73
N ARG A 129 25.37 -14.17 5.11
CA ARG A 129 25.36 -13.65 6.49
C ARG A 129 24.01 -13.07 6.88
N VAL A 130 23.68 -13.12 8.17
CA VAL A 130 22.61 -12.31 8.77
C VAL A 130 23.10 -10.87 8.87
N ALA A 131 22.41 -9.95 8.21
CA ALA A 131 22.79 -8.54 8.16
C ALA A 131 22.01 -7.67 9.16
N LEU A 132 20.73 -7.99 9.38
CA LEU A 132 19.89 -7.27 10.35
C LEU A 132 18.78 -8.17 10.89
N GLN A 133 18.65 -8.21 12.21
CA GLN A 133 17.53 -8.85 12.93
C GLN A 133 17.03 -7.89 14.02
N ASP A 134 16.20 -6.93 13.61
CA ASP A 134 15.67 -5.91 14.51
C ASP A 134 14.20 -5.59 14.23
N ARG A 135 13.31 -5.86 15.19
CA ARG A 135 11.88 -5.48 15.16
C ARG A 135 11.11 -5.93 13.89
N GLY A 136 11.63 -6.92 13.16
CA GLY A 136 11.09 -7.36 11.87
C GLY A 136 11.35 -6.39 10.70
N ILE A 137 12.28 -5.45 10.85
CA ILE A 137 12.72 -4.51 9.81
C ILE A 137 13.58 -5.28 8.80
N ALA A 138 13.04 -5.50 7.60
CA ALA A 138 13.69 -6.29 6.57
C ALA A 138 13.05 -6.05 5.18
N GLN A 139 13.50 -6.80 4.18
CA GLN A 139 13.13 -6.70 2.75
C GLN A 139 13.39 -5.33 2.12
N GLY A 140 14.30 -5.32 1.17
CA GLY A 140 14.75 -4.13 0.49
C GLY A 140 16.20 -4.30 0.06
N GLY A 141 16.97 -3.22 0.02
CA GLY A 141 18.37 -3.28 -0.36
C GLY A 141 19.08 -1.97 -0.16
N LEU A 142 20.08 -1.69 -0.98
CA LEU A 142 21.03 -0.59 -0.77
C LEU A 142 20.71 0.62 -1.64
N ILE A 143 20.93 1.80 -1.05
CA ILE A 143 20.96 3.08 -1.75
C ILE A 143 22.11 3.92 -1.21
N ASP A 144 22.85 4.55 -2.10
CA ASP A 144 23.86 5.53 -1.76
C ASP A 144 23.36 6.96 -2.00
N THR A 145 24.02 7.89 -1.33
CA THR A 145 23.82 9.32 -1.53
C THR A 145 24.97 9.88 -2.35
N PRO A 146 24.80 11.03 -3.03
CA PRO A 146 25.87 11.63 -3.82
C PRO A 146 27.16 11.95 -3.05
N ASP A 147 27.09 12.07 -1.72
CA ASP A 147 28.25 12.29 -0.85
C ASP A 147 28.93 10.99 -0.37
N GLY A 148 28.47 9.83 -0.85
CA GLY A 148 29.07 8.53 -0.59
C GLY A 148 28.57 7.82 0.67
N ARG A 149 27.61 8.39 1.43
CA ARG A 149 26.96 7.65 2.52
C ARG A 149 26.01 6.60 1.97
N TRP A 150 25.93 5.47 2.67
CA TRP A 150 25.07 4.35 2.32
C TRP A 150 23.93 4.16 3.32
N PHE A 151 22.80 3.73 2.80
CA PHE A 151 21.64 3.33 3.57
C PHE A 151 21.05 2.04 3.01
N ALA A 152 20.42 1.25 3.87
CA ALA A 152 19.53 0.17 3.49
C ALA A 152 18.08 0.67 3.60
N TYR A 153 17.34 0.69 2.50
CA TYR A 153 15.91 0.92 2.53
C TYR A 153 15.20 -0.42 2.80
N LEU A 154 14.38 -0.47 3.83
CA LEU A 154 13.69 -1.68 4.29
C LEU A 154 12.23 -1.33 4.64
N PHE A 155 11.46 -2.29 5.12
CA PHE A 155 10.18 -1.98 5.78
C PHE A 155 9.96 -2.80 7.05
N ARG A 156 8.98 -2.35 7.84
CA ARG A 156 8.49 -3.05 9.03
C ARG A 156 6.99 -3.30 8.93
N ASP A 157 6.56 -4.50 9.28
CA ASP A 157 5.14 -4.78 9.52
C ASP A 157 4.73 -4.08 10.83
N TYR A 158 3.81 -3.12 10.77
CA TYR A 158 3.45 -2.28 11.90
C TYR A 158 1.93 -2.16 12.06
N GLY A 159 1.28 -3.30 12.31
CA GLY A 159 -0.14 -3.37 12.58
C GLY A 159 -0.99 -2.79 11.44
N SER A 160 -2.04 -2.06 11.80
CA SER A 160 -3.10 -1.64 10.87
C SER A 160 -2.73 -0.45 9.98
N VAL A 161 -1.69 0.32 10.31
CA VAL A 161 -1.16 1.32 9.34
C VAL A 161 -0.46 0.61 8.17
N GLY A 162 -0.03 -0.63 8.38
CA GLY A 162 0.49 -1.52 7.35
C GLY A 162 2.00 -1.71 7.42
N ARG A 163 2.62 -1.84 6.25
CA ARG A 163 4.06 -2.07 6.11
C ARG A 163 4.75 -0.74 5.84
N ILE A 164 5.51 -0.25 6.81
CA ILE A 164 6.06 1.11 6.80
C ILE A 164 7.54 1.10 6.40
N PRO A 165 7.97 1.99 5.47
CA PRO A 165 9.39 2.09 5.10
C PRO A 165 10.28 2.48 6.29
N TYR A 166 11.47 1.92 6.31
CA TYR A 166 12.57 2.25 7.21
C TYR A 166 13.82 2.54 6.39
N LEU A 167 14.66 3.46 6.87
CA LEU A 167 15.96 3.72 6.30
C LEU A 167 17.00 3.48 7.39
N VAL A 168 17.95 2.58 7.11
CA VAL A 168 18.95 2.12 8.08
C VAL A 168 20.34 2.52 7.59
N PRO A 169 21.14 3.27 8.36
CA PRO A 169 22.50 3.63 7.94
C PRO A 169 23.35 2.38 7.67
N VAL A 170 24.24 2.45 6.68
CA VAL A 170 25.14 1.36 6.32
C VAL A 170 26.59 1.82 6.39
N LYS A 171 27.42 1.04 7.08
CA LYS A 171 28.88 1.14 7.02
C LYS A 171 29.44 -0.05 6.24
N TRP A 172 30.63 0.09 5.70
CA TRP A 172 31.33 -0.98 5.02
C TRP A 172 32.52 -1.44 5.84
N GLU A 173 32.55 -2.73 6.20
CA GLU A 173 33.63 -3.36 6.96
C GLU A 173 34.00 -4.67 6.27
N ASP A 174 35.29 -4.87 5.95
CA ASP A 174 35.80 -6.08 5.27
C ASP A 174 35.00 -6.48 4.01
N GLY A 175 34.54 -5.47 3.25
CA GLY A 175 33.74 -5.64 2.04
C GLY A 175 32.33 -6.16 2.29
N TRP A 176 31.78 -5.97 3.50
CA TRP A 176 30.39 -6.28 3.87
C TRP A 176 29.64 -5.01 4.28
N PRO A 177 28.36 -4.87 3.89
CA PRO A 177 27.50 -3.84 4.45
C PRO A 177 27.07 -4.22 5.87
N VAL A 178 27.36 -3.34 6.82
CA VAL A 178 26.97 -3.43 8.24
C VAL A 178 25.78 -2.49 8.45
N LEU A 179 24.61 -3.05 8.71
CA LEU A 179 23.35 -2.31 8.83
C LEU A 179 23.11 -1.84 10.27
N GLY A 180 22.86 -0.54 10.40
CA GLY A 180 22.42 0.09 11.63
C GLY A 180 23.54 0.39 12.62
N GLU A 181 23.14 0.73 13.84
CA GLU A 181 24.03 1.05 14.95
C GLU A 181 23.96 -0.11 15.96
N ASN A 182 25.06 -0.82 16.17
CA ASN A 182 25.10 -2.01 17.03
C ASN A 182 24.04 -3.07 16.63
N GLY A 183 23.83 -3.25 15.31
CA GLY A 183 22.86 -4.20 14.76
C GLY A 183 21.39 -3.79 14.93
N LYS A 184 21.12 -2.50 15.16
CA LYS A 184 19.77 -1.95 15.36
C LYS A 184 19.50 -0.78 14.42
N ALA A 185 18.26 -0.67 13.94
CA ALA A 185 17.86 0.52 13.19
C ALA A 185 17.69 1.71 14.16
N PRO A 186 18.38 2.84 13.95
CA PRO A 186 18.27 3.98 14.85
C PRO A 186 16.91 4.68 14.69
N ASP A 187 16.40 5.27 15.77
CA ASP A 187 15.13 6.02 15.73
C ASP A 187 15.30 7.45 15.17
N LYS A 188 16.55 7.94 15.08
CA LYS A 188 16.91 9.23 14.49
C LYS A 188 17.89 9.00 13.34
N LEU A 189 17.76 9.80 12.28
CA LEU A 189 18.64 9.77 11.13
C LEU A 189 19.33 11.12 10.96
N ASP A 190 20.60 11.09 10.59
CA ASP A 190 21.36 12.27 10.19
C ASP A 190 21.02 12.65 8.73
N LEU A 191 19.79 13.11 8.54
CA LEU A 191 19.21 13.52 7.27
C LEU A 191 18.41 14.82 7.46
N PRO A 192 18.12 15.56 6.37
CA PRO A 192 17.27 16.74 6.45
C PRO A 192 15.94 16.46 7.16
N ALA A 193 15.45 17.45 7.89
CA ALA A 193 14.19 17.34 8.62
C ALA A 193 13.03 17.01 7.67
N SER A 194 12.17 16.09 8.12
CA SER A 194 10.98 15.69 7.36
C SER A 194 9.96 16.83 7.32
N THR A 195 9.34 17.04 6.17
CA THR A 195 8.18 17.94 6.00
C THR A 195 6.84 17.20 6.17
N GLY A 196 6.87 15.94 6.62
CA GLY A 196 5.69 15.10 6.77
C GLY A 196 5.21 14.47 5.45
N LEU A 197 4.05 13.81 5.53
CA LEU A 197 3.48 13.01 4.43
C LEU A 197 2.47 13.78 3.56
N ILE A 198 2.05 14.97 4.00
CA ILE A 198 1.09 15.85 3.30
C ILE A 198 1.88 16.96 2.60
N PRO A 199 1.67 17.24 1.29
CA PRO A 199 0.69 16.64 0.38
C PRO A 199 1.26 15.48 -0.48
N GLY A 200 2.45 14.97 -0.18
CA GLY A 200 3.18 14.07 -1.07
C GLY A 200 2.59 12.65 -1.18
N LEU A 201 2.34 12.00 -0.04
CA LEU A 201 1.81 10.63 0.01
C LEU A 201 0.29 10.59 0.19
N VAL A 202 -0.24 11.60 0.88
CA VAL A 202 -1.67 11.83 1.12
C VAL A 202 -1.94 13.33 1.06
N ALA A 203 -3.12 13.74 0.62
CA ALA A 203 -3.49 15.15 0.51
C ALA A 203 -4.99 15.35 0.66
N SER A 204 -5.37 16.52 1.18
CA SER A 204 -6.74 17.01 1.09
C SER A 204 -7.06 17.38 -0.35
N ASP A 205 -8.32 17.25 -0.74
CA ASP A 205 -8.82 17.55 -2.08
C ASP A 205 -10.21 18.17 -1.98
N GLU A 206 -10.34 19.39 -2.49
CA GLU A 206 -11.60 20.15 -2.54
C GLU A 206 -12.35 19.90 -3.87
N PHE A 207 -11.91 18.92 -4.67
CA PHE A 207 -12.49 18.49 -5.95
C PHE A 207 -12.73 19.60 -6.99
N ASN A 208 -12.12 20.76 -6.78
CA ASN A 208 -12.04 21.84 -7.74
C ASN A 208 -10.92 21.55 -8.74
N ARG A 209 -11.22 21.67 -10.04
CA ARG A 209 -10.25 21.41 -11.12
C ARG A 209 -10.17 22.61 -12.05
N LYS A 210 -8.96 23.04 -12.34
CA LYS A 210 -8.69 24.01 -13.40
C LYS A 210 -8.68 23.29 -14.75
N LYS A 211 -8.94 24.03 -15.84
CA LYS A 211 -8.83 23.50 -17.20
C LYS A 211 -7.40 22.97 -17.42
N GLY A 212 -7.30 21.72 -17.87
CA GLY A 212 -6.02 21.05 -18.12
C GLY A 212 -5.34 20.43 -16.89
N GLN A 213 -5.94 20.53 -15.70
CA GLN A 213 -5.47 19.82 -14.51
C GLN A 213 -5.98 18.37 -14.53
N ASP A 214 -5.17 17.44 -14.01
CA ASP A 214 -5.58 16.05 -13.82
C ASP A 214 -6.86 15.93 -12.98
N ALA A 215 -7.73 15.00 -13.36
CA ALA A 215 -9.02 14.80 -12.69
C ALA A 215 -8.86 14.37 -11.22
N LEU A 216 -7.81 13.61 -10.90
CA LEU A 216 -7.51 13.18 -9.53
C LEU A 216 -6.00 13.31 -9.28
N PRO A 217 -5.57 13.95 -8.17
CA PRO A 217 -4.20 13.90 -7.69
C PRO A 217 -3.65 12.47 -7.51
N LEU A 218 -2.34 12.28 -7.67
CA LEU A 218 -1.65 10.98 -7.60
C LEU A 218 -1.86 10.21 -6.28
N VAL A 219 -2.17 10.90 -5.19
CA VAL A 219 -2.44 10.29 -3.89
C VAL A 219 -3.69 9.39 -3.91
N TRP A 220 -4.63 9.68 -4.81
CA TRP A 220 -5.85 8.92 -4.97
C TRP A 220 -5.59 7.61 -5.73
N GLN A 221 -6.12 6.53 -5.18
CA GLN A 221 -6.09 5.22 -5.83
C GLN A 221 -7.45 4.55 -5.66
N TRP A 222 -7.90 3.83 -6.69
CA TRP A 222 -9.16 3.10 -6.65
C TRP A 222 -8.96 1.74 -5.97
N ASN A 223 -9.96 1.30 -5.20
CA ASN A 223 -10.08 -0.12 -4.87
C ASN A 223 -10.40 -0.88 -6.15
N HIS A 224 -9.45 -1.68 -6.64
CA HIS A 224 -9.53 -2.39 -7.93
C HIS A 224 -9.74 -1.43 -9.12
N ASN A 225 -10.05 -1.98 -10.31
CA ASN A 225 -10.31 -1.20 -11.50
C ASN A 225 -11.60 -0.39 -11.36
N PRO A 226 -11.59 0.93 -11.61
CA PRO A 226 -12.79 1.75 -11.61
C PRO A 226 -13.63 1.52 -12.88
N ASP A 227 -14.90 1.90 -12.80
CA ASP A 227 -15.73 2.20 -13.96
C ASP A 227 -15.78 3.72 -14.16
N ASN A 228 -15.09 4.21 -15.18
CA ASN A 228 -14.92 5.64 -15.44
C ASN A 228 -16.21 6.36 -15.88
N LYS A 229 -17.30 5.62 -16.13
CA LYS A 229 -18.62 6.23 -16.40
C LYS A 229 -19.38 6.57 -15.11
N LEU A 230 -18.94 6.03 -13.97
CA LEU A 230 -19.64 6.08 -12.70
C LEU A 230 -18.98 7.00 -11.66
N TRP A 231 -18.01 7.80 -12.08
CA TRP A 231 -17.45 8.87 -11.26
C TRP A 231 -17.20 10.12 -12.11
N SER A 232 -17.25 11.30 -11.49
CA SER A 232 -16.92 12.57 -12.15
C SER A 232 -16.55 13.65 -11.14
N VAL A 233 -15.57 14.49 -11.49
CA VAL A 233 -15.27 15.76 -10.79
C VAL A 233 -15.68 16.99 -11.62
N GLN A 234 -16.45 16.77 -12.70
CA GLN A 234 -16.82 17.80 -13.68
C GLN A 234 -18.34 17.96 -13.81
N GLU A 235 -19.13 16.95 -13.47
CA GLU A 235 -20.60 17.03 -13.55
C GLU A 235 -21.20 18.01 -12.55
N ARG A 236 -20.51 18.25 -11.44
CA ARG A 236 -20.80 19.29 -10.46
C ARG A 236 -19.46 19.86 -10.00
N ASN A 237 -19.14 21.06 -10.46
CA ASN A 237 -17.87 21.71 -10.12
C ASN A 237 -17.69 21.82 -8.61
N GLY A 238 -16.51 21.44 -8.12
CA GLY A 238 -16.20 21.40 -6.69
C GLY A 238 -16.67 20.15 -5.97
N TYR A 239 -17.16 19.12 -6.68
CA TYR A 239 -17.63 17.88 -6.06
C TYR A 239 -17.09 16.65 -6.80
N LEU A 240 -16.73 15.62 -6.06
CA LEU A 240 -16.64 14.25 -6.58
C LEU A 240 -18.02 13.61 -6.55
N ARG A 241 -18.55 13.24 -7.71
CA ARG A 241 -19.77 12.43 -7.82
C ARG A 241 -19.43 10.96 -7.98
N LEU A 242 -20.06 10.09 -7.19
CA LEU A 242 -20.03 8.64 -7.34
C LEU A 242 -21.44 8.11 -7.63
N LYS A 243 -21.62 7.34 -8.70
CA LYS A 243 -22.93 6.85 -9.19
C LYS A 243 -23.08 5.34 -8.99
N THR A 244 -24.28 4.89 -8.65
CA THR A 244 -24.61 3.46 -8.58
C THR A 244 -25.14 2.96 -9.92
N ALA A 245 -24.65 1.81 -10.39
CA ALA A 245 -25.14 1.17 -11.62
C ALA A 245 -25.32 -0.35 -11.51
N ARG A 246 -25.04 -0.93 -10.33
CA ARG A 246 -25.24 -2.34 -10.03
C ARG A 246 -25.63 -2.52 -8.57
N ILE A 247 -26.21 -3.67 -8.26
CA ILE A 247 -26.50 -4.08 -6.88
C ILE A 247 -25.30 -4.84 -6.33
N ASP A 248 -24.86 -4.44 -5.14
CA ASP A 248 -23.74 -5.04 -4.42
C ASP A 248 -24.24 -5.64 -3.09
N THR A 249 -23.83 -6.88 -2.80
CA THR A 249 -24.13 -7.58 -1.54
C THR A 249 -22.96 -7.52 -0.55
N SER A 250 -21.81 -7.00 -0.99
CA SER A 250 -20.59 -6.90 -0.20
C SER A 250 -19.88 -5.58 -0.49
N PHE A 251 -19.57 -4.82 0.56
CA PHE A 251 -18.89 -3.54 0.45
C PHE A 251 -17.48 -3.67 -0.16
N VAL A 252 -16.71 -4.70 0.22
CA VAL A 252 -15.34 -4.89 -0.31
C VAL A 252 -15.32 -5.18 -1.82
N GLN A 253 -16.46 -5.56 -2.39
CA GLN A 253 -16.61 -5.74 -3.83
C GLN A 253 -17.09 -4.48 -4.55
N ALA A 254 -17.62 -3.48 -3.84
CA ALA A 254 -18.18 -2.25 -4.42
C ALA A 254 -17.18 -1.56 -5.36
N ARG A 255 -17.65 -1.20 -6.56
CA ARG A 255 -16.86 -0.47 -7.55
C ARG A 255 -16.73 0.99 -7.15
N ASN A 256 -15.65 1.61 -7.60
CA ASN A 256 -15.37 3.04 -7.42
C ASN A 256 -15.31 3.49 -5.96
N THR A 257 -14.85 2.62 -5.05
CA THR A 257 -14.39 3.08 -3.73
C THR A 257 -13.06 3.81 -3.94
N LEU A 258 -13.09 5.15 -3.88
CA LEU A 258 -11.92 6.01 -4.05
C LEU A 258 -11.17 6.10 -2.73
N THR A 259 -9.87 5.83 -2.73
CA THR A 259 -9.14 5.62 -1.48
C THR A 259 -7.81 6.38 -1.41
N GLN A 260 -7.44 6.80 -0.19
CA GLN A 260 -6.12 7.30 0.19
C GLN A 260 -5.58 6.48 1.38
N ARG A 261 -4.25 6.41 1.53
CA ARG A 261 -3.61 5.75 2.68
C ARG A 261 -4.01 6.43 4.00
N THR A 262 -4.11 5.68 5.09
CA THR A 262 -4.01 6.28 6.42
C THR A 262 -2.53 6.62 6.71
N ILE A 263 -2.29 7.48 7.70
CA ILE A 263 -0.93 7.81 8.16
C ILE A 263 -0.84 7.70 9.68
N GLY A 264 0.33 7.32 10.18
CA GLY A 264 0.64 7.24 11.62
C GLY A 264 1.41 8.45 12.13
N PRO A 265 1.58 8.58 13.46
CA PRO A 265 0.97 7.74 14.50
C PRO A 265 -0.56 7.93 14.63
N THR A 266 -1.10 9.05 14.15
CA THR A 266 -2.54 9.32 14.13
C THR A 266 -2.93 9.95 12.80
N SER A 267 -4.18 9.79 12.39
CA SER A 267 -4.72 10.56 11.26
C SER A 267 -6.23 10.73 11.35
N THR A 268 -6.72 11.84 10.82
CA THR A 268 -8.15 12.12 10.69
C THR A 268 -8.48 12.29 9.21
N GLY A 269 -9.41 11.48 8.70
CA GLY A 269 -10.03 11.66 7.38
C GLY A 269 -11.45 12.18 7.54
N SER A 270 -11.86 13.14 6.70
CA SER A 270 -13.21 13.71 6.76
C SER A 270 -13.73 14.13 5.39
N THR A 271 -15.05 14.22 5.26
CA THR A 271 -15.73 14.67 4.04
C THR A 271 -17.07 15.34 4.35
N LEU A 272 -17.57 16.17 3.43
CA LEU A 272 -18.97 16.58 3.37
C LEU A 272 -19.68 15.83 2.24
N LEU A 273 -20.71 15.06 2.60
CA LEU A 273 -21.52 14.25 1.68
C LEU A 273 -22.88 14.91 1.46
N ASP A 274 -23.29 15.05 0.19
CA ASP A 274 -24.65 15.38 -0.25
C ASP A 274 -25.37 14.11 -0.75
N ALA A 275 -26.39 13.71 0.00
CA ALA A 275 -27.20 12.51 -0.20
C ALA A 275 -28.53 12.81 -0.92
N SER A 276 -28.74 14.01 -1.47
CA SER A 276 -30.02 14.45 -2.03
C SER A 276 -30.55 13.57 -3.18
N LYS A 277 -29.65 12.90 -3.90
CA LYS A 277 -29.94 12.14 -5.13
C LYS A 277 -29.66 10.64 -4.99
N MET A 278 -29.46 10.18 -3.76
CA MET A 278 -29.41 8.76 -3.43
C MET A 278 -30.81 8.13 -3.54
N LYS A 279 -30.85 6.85 -3.89
CA LYS A 279 -32.08 6.07 -4.04
C LYS A 279 -32.22 5.01 -2.94
N GLU A 280 -33.43 4.49 -2.79
CA GLU A 280 -33.74 3.38 -1.88
C GLU A 280 -32.74 2.22 -2.04
N GLY A 281 -32.07 1.87 -0.95
CA GLY A 281 -31.02 0.86 -0.88
C GLY A 281 -29.59 1.37 -1.13
N ASP A 282 -29.37 2.64 -1.47
CA ASP A 282 -28.02 3.21 -1.58
C ASP A 282 -27.40 3.39 -0.18
N PHE A 283 -26.09 3.14 -0.08
CA PHE A 283 -25.25 3.51 1.05
C PHE A 283 -23.98 4.22 0.55
N ALA A 284 -23.77 5.46 0.99
CA ALA A 284 -22.64 6.29 0.61
C ALA A 284 -21.99 6.94 1.82
N GLY A 285 -20.66 7.08 1.82
CA GLY A 285 -19.97 7.66 2.96
C GLY A 285 -18.45 7.52 2.94
N LEU A 286 -17.89 7.47 4.14
CA LEU A 286 -16.46 7.36 4.43
C LEU A 286 -16.17 6.05 5.15
N SER A 287 -15.07 5.39 4.80
CA SER A 287 -14.67 4.09 5.38
C SER A 287 -13.23 4.08 5.87
N ALA A 288 -13.01 3.36 6.97
CA ALA A 288 -11.71 2.77 7.30
C ALA A 288 -11.64 1.42 6.57
N PHE A 289 -11.00 1.43 5.40
CA PHE A 289 -11.11 0.39 4.39
C PHE A 289 -10.01 -0.67 4.51
N GLN A 290 -10.44 -1.90 4.78
CA GLN A 290 -9.72 -3.16 4.66
C GLN A 290 -10.78 -4.28 4.57
N LYS A 291 -10.43 -5.56 4.74
CA LYS A 291 -11.35 -6.70 4.88
C LYS A 291 -12.28 -6.49 6.08
N ASN A 292 -11.69 -6.14 7.23
CA ASN A 292 -12.38 -5.89 8.49
C ASN A 292 -12.65 -4.38 8.62
N PHE A 293 -13.46 -3.87 7.70
CA PHE A 293 -13.69 -2.43 7.54
C PHE A 293 -14.60 -1.84 8.62
N GLY A 294 -14.63 -0.51 8.67
CA GLY A 294 -15.72 0.26 9.25
C GLY A 294 -16.23 1.31 8.27
N GLN A 295 -17.52 1.60 8.30
CA GLN A 295 -18.17 2.60 7.45
C GLN A 295 -18.96 3.57 8.31
N VAL A 296 -18.95 4.85 7.92
CA VAL A 296 -19.91 5.85 8.41
C VAL A 296 -20.45 6.61 7.21
N GLY A 297 -21.77 6.77 7.11
CA GLY A 297 -22.38 7.35 5.91
C GLY A 297 -23.88 7.49 5.99
N VAL A 298 -24.51 7.73 4.83
CA VAL A 298 -25.95 7.84 4.68
C VAL A 298 -26.51 6.63 3.96
N LYS A 299 -27.48 5.95 4.58
CA LYS A 299 -28.25 4.87 3.99
C LYS A 299 -29.66 5.37 3.67
N VAL A 300 -30.22 4.99 2.51
CA VAL A 300 -31.62 5.28 2.18
C VAL A 300 -32.46 4.02 2.36
N GLU A 301 -33.39 4.06 3.30
CA GLU A 301 -34.30 2.95 3.59
C GLU A 301 -35.72 3.43 3.85
N ASN A 302 -36.68 2.74 3.23
CA ASN A 302 -38.10 3.06 3.28
C ASN A 302 -38.38 4.53 2.93
N GLY A 303 -37.65 5.06 1.94
CA GLY A 303 -37.74 6.45 1.50
C GLY A 303 -37.17 7.50 2.47
N LYS A 304 -36.53 7.08 3.57
CA LYS A 304 -35.90 7.95 4.57
C LYS A 304 -34.38 7.82 4.52
N LYS A 305 -33.68 8.89 4.93
CA LYS A 305 -32.21 8.91 5.04
C LYS A 305 -31.81 8.71 6.49
N TRP A 306 -30.78 7.88 6.68
CA TRP A 306 -30.23 7.55 8.00
C TRP A 306 -28.72 7.73 7.97
N ILE A 307 -28.16 8.40 8.97
CA ILE A 307 -26.73 8.34 9.25
C ILE A 307 -26.47 7.00 9.92
N VAL A 308 -25.59 6.19 9.34
CA VAL A 308 -25.36 4.81 9.75
C VAL A 308 -23.87 4.57 9.98
N MET A 309 -23.55 3.83 11.04
CA MET A 309 -22.23 3.23 11.25
C MET A 309 -22.31 1.71 11.09
N VAL A 310 -21.42 1.15 10.28
CA VAL A 310 -21.25 -0.31 10.12
C VAL A 310 -19.85 -0.70 10.60
N ASN A 311 -19.78 -1.75 11.42
CA ASN A 311 -18.53 -2.35 11.91
C ASN A 311 -18.40 -3.79 11.39
N ALA A 312 -17.32 -4.09 10.69
CA ALA A 312 -17.00 -5.43 10.21
C ALA A 312 -15.75 -6.02 10.89
N GLY A 313 -15.41 -5.56 12.09
CA GLY A 313 -14.28 -6.05 12.88
C GLY A 313 -14.35 -7.53 13.25
N SER A 314 -15.55 -8.11 13.30
CA SER A 314 -15.82 -9.53 13.61
C SER A 314 -16.03 -10.41 12.36
N ASP A 315 -15.44 -10.03 11.22
CA ASP A 315 -15.63 -10.62 9.87
C ASP A 315 -17.07 -10.51 9.30
N LYS A 316 -18.08 -10.21 10.12
CA LYS A 316 -19.46 -9.94 9.68
C LYS A 316 -19.78 -8.46 9.83
N PRO A 317 -20.20 -7.77 8.76
CA PRO A 317 -20.65 -6.38 8.86
C PRO A 317 -21.92 -6.29 9.71
N VAL A 318 -21.88 -5.49 10.76
CA VAL A 318 -23.02 -5.20 11.65
C VAL A 318 -23.32 -3.71 11.58
N GLU A 319 -24.58 -3.36 11.35
CA GLU A 319 -25.06 -2.00 11.55
C GLU A 319 -25.15 -1.74 13.06
N VAL A 320 -24.24 -0.91 13.59
CA VAL A 320 -24.08 -0.71 15.04
C VAL A 320 -25.00 0.38 15.55
N GLN A 321 -25.20 1.43 14.76
CA GLN A 321 -26.06 2.55 15.11
C GLN A 321 -26.61 3.23 13.85
N GLN A 322 -27.85 3.71 13.97
CA GLN A 322 -28.49 4.58 12.97
C GLN A 322 -29.15 5.80 13.64
N VAL A 323 -29.11 6.95 12.96
CA VAL A 323 -29.72 8.22 13.39
C VAL A 323 -30.46 8.85 12.20
N PRO A 324 -31.71 9.35 12.35
CA PRO A 324 -32.41 10.01 11.25
C PRO A 324 -31.63 11.20 10.69
N LEU A 325 -31.57 11.31 9.36
CA LEU A 325 -31.05 12.50 8.66
C LEU A 325 -32.21 13.25 8.00
N THR A 326 -32.54 14.43 8.53
CA THR A 326 -33.65 15.29 8.03
C THR A 326 -33.20 16.35 7.03
N GLN A 327 -31.90 16.43 6.73
CA GLN A 327 -31.30 17.32 5.75
C GLN A 327 -30.61 16.52 4.63
N ASN A 328 -30.10 17.19 3.59
CA ASN A 328 -29.47 16.51 2.47
C ASN A 328 -27.96 16.31 2.64
N GLN A 329 -27.33 17.12 3.49
CA GLN A 329 -25.88 17.13 3.64
C GLN A 329 -25.46 16.71 5.04
N VAL A 330 -24.34 16.00 5.15
CA VAL A 330 -23.77 15.59 6.43
C VAL A 330 -22.25 15.54 6.34
N HIS A 331 -21.59 16.02 7.38
CA HIS A 331 -20.14 15.86 7.53
C HIS A 331 -19.85 14.51 8.18
N LEU A 332 -18.86 13.80 7.65
CA LEU A 332 -18.42 12.49 8.12
C LEU A 332 -16.94 12.54 8.47
N ARG A 333 -16.54 11.86 9.55
CA ARG A 333 -15.14 11.83 10.00
C ARG A 333 -14.77 10.48 10.59
N ILE A 334 -13.53 10.08 10.33
CA ILE A 334 -12.89 8.93 10.96
C ILE A 334 -11.58 9.40 11.58
N ASP A 335 -11.41 9.13 12.87
CA ASP A 335 -10.18 9.39 13.63
C ASP A 335 -9.46 8.04 13.87
N CYS A 336 -8.27 7.87 13.28
CA CYS A 336 -7.42 6.69 13.41
C CYS A 336 -6.29 6.92 14.42
N ASP A 337 -6.06 5.94 15.29
CA ASP A 337 -4.98 5.92 16.29
C ASP A 337 -4.14 4.65 16.14
N PHE A 338 -2.90 4.80 15.70
CA PHE A 338 -1.91 3.74 15.51
C PHE A 338 -0.77 3.83 16.54
N THR A 339 -0.82 4.75 17.51
CA THR A 339 0.21 4.86 18.56
C THR A 339 0.34 3.53 19.28
N ASP A 340 1.55 3.02 19.43
CA ASP A 340 1.82 1.77 20.17
C ASP A 340 0.95 0.58 19.73
N LEU A 341 0.67 0.48 18.42
CA LEU A 341 -0.17 -0.57 17.81
C LEU A 341 -1.61 -0.60 18.38
N LYS A 342 -2.11 0.56 18.84
CA LYS A 342 -3.49 0.68 19.32
C LYS A 342 -4.51 0.28 18.25
N ASP A 343 -4.24 0.60 16.99
CA ASP A 343 -5.02 0.14 15.83
C ASP A 343 -6.53 0.35 16.01
N GLU A 344 -6.93 1.58 16.30
CA GLU A 344 -8.34 1.95 16.53
C GLU A 344 -8.83 3.00 15.54
N ALA A 345 -10.07 2.86 15.07
CA ALA A 345 -10.76 3.88 14.29
C ALA A 345 -12.09 4.26 14.96
N LYS A 346 -12.31 5.56 15.15
CA LYS A 346 -13.54 6.14 15.71
C LYS A 346 -14.31 6.92 14.65
N PHE A 347 -15.62 6.77 14.64
CA PHE A 347 -16.50 7.32 13.60
C PHE A 347 -17.36 8.43 14.18
N LEU A 348 -17.46 9.53 13.44
CA LEU A 348 -18.22 10.71 13.85
C LEU A 348 -19.00 11.29 12.66
N TYR A 349 -20.08 11.99 12.99
CA TYR A 349 -20.81 12.82 12.05
C TYR A 349 -21.03 14.23 12.61
N SER A 350 -21.35 15.17 11.73
CA SER A 350 -21.77 16.52 12.11
C SER A 350 -22.81 17.05 11.13
N LEU A 351 -23.83 17.72 11.66
CA LEU A 351 -24.89 18.34 10.87
C LEU A 351 -24.56 19.76 10.43
N ASP A 352 -23.62 20.42 11.13
CA ASP A 352 -23.25 21.83 10.96
C ASP A 352 -21.76 22.06 10.65
N GLY A 353 -20.96 20.99 10.65
CA GLY A 353 -19.51 21.02 10.46
C GLY A 353 -18.72 21.49 11.68
N LYS A 354 -19.39 21.85 12.78
CA LYS A 354 -18.80 22.41 13.99
C LYS A 354 -18.87 21.44 15.16
N VAL A 355 -20.06 20.92 15.44
CA VAL A 355 -20.30 19.97 16.54
C VAL A 355 -20.23 18.55 15.98
N TRP A 356 -19.25 17.77 16.47
CA TRP A 356 -19.02 16.40 16.03
C TRP A 356 -19.55 15.41 17.06
N ASN A 357 -20.48 14.57 16.62
CA ASN A 357 -21.13 13.54 17.43
C ASN A 357 -20.52 12.18 17.09
N PRO A 358 -20.09 11.39 18.09
CA PRO A 358 -19.69 10.00 17.85
C PRO A 358 -20.89 9.17 17.39
N ILE A 359 -20.64 8.15 16.56
CA ILE A 359 -21.66 7.20 16.11
C ILE A 359 -21.05 5.80 16.02
N GLY A 360 -21.79 4.81 16.54
CA GLY A 360 -21.34 3.43 16.64
C GLY A 360 -20.26 3.23 17.71
N ASP A 361 -19.56 2.11 17.59
CA ASP A 361 -18.46 1.72 18.46
C ASP A 361 -17.09 2.02 17.83
N THR A 362 -16.01 1.70 18.54
CA THR A 362 -14.65 1.81 18.01
C THR A 362 -14.33 0.57 17.20
N LEU A 363 -13.90 0.75 15.95
CA LEU A 363 -13.37 -0.35 15.14
C LEU A 363 -11.96 -0.70 15.67
N LYS A 364 -11.79 -1.95 16.13
CA LYS A 364 -10.46 -2.53 16.33
C LYS A 364 -9.93 -2.99 14.98
N MET A 365 -9.05 -2.20 14.39
CA MET A 365 -8.43 -2.50 13.10
C MET A 365 -7.48 -3.69 13.24
N THR A 366 -7.42 -4.48 12.17
CA THR A 366 -6.54 -5.66 12.04
C THR A 366 -5.97 -5.73 10.63
N TYR A 367 -4.66 -5.99 10.48
CA TYR A 367 -4.03 -6.24 9.19
C TYR A 367 -4.36 -7.67 8.73
N ALA A 368 -5.11 -7.83 7.65
CA ALA A 368 -5.63 -9.12 7.20
C ALA A 368 -5.24 -9.46 5.76
N ILE A 369 -5.08 -10.76 5.52
CA ILE A 369 -5.04 -11.40 4.20
C ILE A 369 -6.48 -11.85 3.93
N PRO A 370 -7.12 -11.45 2.80
CA PRO A 370 -6.55 -11.41 1.45
C PRO A 370 -6.18 -10.03 0.86
N HIS A 371 -6.37 -8.91 1.58
CA HIS A 371 -6.04 -7.59 1.01
C HIS A 371 -4.56 -7.25 1.11
N PHE A 372 -3.84 -7.77 2.12
CA PHE A 372 -2.39 -7.58 2.30
C PHE A 372 -2.00 -6.09 2.18
N MET A 373 -2.71 -5.24 2.90
CA MET A 373 -2.62 -3.78 2.80
C MET A 373 -2.97 -3.13 4.14
N GLY A 374 -2.31 -2.02 4.46
CA GLY A 374 -2.73 -1.16 5.58
C GLY A 374 -4.11 -0.57 5.36
N TYR A 375 -4.76 -0.09 6.41
CA TYR A 375 -6.05 0.57 6.27
C TYR A 375 -5.94 1.82 5.38
N ARG A 376 -7.02 2.11 4.67
CA ARG A 376 -7.14 3.30 3.82
C ARG A 376 -8.39 4.08 4.21
N PHE A 377 -8.38 5.40 4.02
CA PHE A 377 -9.65 6.14 3.97
C PHE A 377 -10.31 5.87 2.62
N GLY A 378 -11.62 5.60 2.61
CA GLY A 378 -12.37 5.32 1.39
C GLY A 378 -13.66 6.11 1.26
N LEU A 379 -13.82 6.86 0.18
CA LEU A 379 -15.10 7.44 -0.24
C LEU A 379 -15.83 6.40 -1.09
N PHE A 380 -17.09 6.13 -0.76
CA PHE A 380 -17.85 5.08 -1.42
C PHE A 380 -19.31 5.47 -1.68
N ASN A 381 -19.91 4.84 -2.68
CA ASN A 381 -21.35 4.80 -2.90
C ASN A 381 -21.71 3.48 -3.61
N TYR A 382 -22.60 2.68 -3.04
CA TYR A 382 -23.10 1.45 -3.65
C TYR A 382 -24.58 1.22 -3.36
N ALA A 383 -25.24 0.46 -4.23
CA ALA A 383 -26.67 0.16 -4.13
C ALA A 383 -26.91 -1.28 -3.65
N THR A 384 -27.93 -1.47 -2.83
CA THR A 384 -28.40 -2.80 -2.37
C THR A 384 -29.78 -3.17 -2.90
N LYS A 385 -30.57 -2.20 -3.39
CA LYS A 385 -31.92 -2.43 -3.95
C LYS A 385 -32.11 -1.81 -5.33
N ASN A 386 -31.90 -0.50 -5.49
CA ASN A 386 -32.12 0.22 -6.75
C ASN A 386 -30.85 0.92 -7.23
N THR A 387 -30.62 0.95 -8.54
CA THR A 387 -29.47 1.61 -9.15
C THR A 387 -29.82 2.97 -9.76
N GLY A 388 -28.79 3.71 -10.17
CA GLY A 388 -28.90 5.03 -10.82
C GLY A 388 -29.04 6.18 -9.83
N GLY A 389 -28.80 5.94 -8.54
CA GLY A 389 -28.61 7.01 -7.55
C GLY A 389 -27.16 7.52 -7.57
N TYR A 390 -26.92 8.65 -6.93
CA TYR A 390 -25.57 9.19 -6.77
C TYR A 390 -25.40 9.98 -5.48
N ALA A 391 -24.13 10.06 -5.06
CA ALA A 391 -23.65 10.82 -3.92
C ALA A 391 -22.59 11.81 -4.39
N ASP A 392 -22.69 13.06 -3.92
CA ASP A 392 -21.72 14.11 -4.21
C ASP A 392 -20.90 14.41 -2.95
N PHE A 393 -19.58 14.38 -3.06
CA PHE A 393 -18.64 14.71 -1.98
C PHE A 393 -17.98 16.05 -2.29
N ASP A 394 -18.18 17.05 -1.43
CA ASP A 394 -17.68 18.43 -1.63
C ASP A 394 -16.15 18.51 -1.48
N TRP A 395 -15.62 17.79 -0.51
CA TRP A 395 -14.19 17.71 -0.23
C TRP A 395 -13.85 16.44 0.52
N PHE A 396 -12.59 16.04 0.42
CA PHE A 396 -11.94 15.14 1.36
C PHE A 396 -10.81 15.89 2.04
N ARG A 397 -10.76 15.85 3.37
CA ARG A 397 -9.70 16.48 4.15
C ARG A 397 -9.02 15.47 5.03
N ILE A 398 -7.70 15.41 4.92
CA ILE A 398 -6.83 14.63 5.79
C ILE A 398 -5.95 15.56 6.61
N LYS A 399 -5.80 15.25 7.88
CA LYS A 399 -4.87 15.94 8.77
C LYS A 399 -4.14 14.94 9.65
N TYR A 400 -2.91 15.31 9.97
CA TYR A 400 -2.21 14.77 11.11
C TYR A 400 -2.76 15.43 12.39
N LYS A 401 -2.89 14.66 13.46
CA LYS A 401 -3.27 15.19 14.77
C LYS A 401 -2.12 14.94 15.74
N ASP A 402 -1.25 15.94 15.88
CA ASP A 402 -0.37 16.01 17.04
C ASP A 402 -1.24 15.91 18.31
N LYS A 403 -0.93 14.94 19.16
CA LYS A 403 -1.57 14.78 20.47
C LYS A 403 -1.10 15.89 21.40
#